data_AF-A0A5C8DKU7-F1
#
_entry.id   AF-A0A5C8DKU7-F1
#
_cell.length_a   1.000
_cell.length_b   1.000
_cell.length_c   1.000
_cell.angle_alpha   90.00
_cell.angle_beta   90.00
_cell.angle_gamma   90.00
#
_symmetry.space_group_name_H-M   'P 1'
#
loop_
_entity.id
_entity.type
_entity.pdbx_description
1 polymer ?
#
loop_
_entity_poly.entity_id
_entity_poly.type
_entity_poly.pdbx_seq_one_letter_code
_entity_poly.pdbx_strand_id
1 'polypeptide(L)' 'MRIISLEKERIHVDYTMDGTPDSVRNFQPDAYLDGDQYYLILGDNDEEGVFGCGHTLQEAMQEWDKAYRQKRSHSASI' A
#
# COMPACT_ATOMS: atom_id res chain seq x y z
N MET A 1 6.79 24.89 18.51
CA MET A 1 7.36 23.52 18.51
C MET A 1 6.29 22.60 17.95
N ARG A 2 6.37 22.18 16.69
CA ARG A 2 5.44 21.17 16.15
C ARG A 2 5.94 19.83 16.65
N ILE A 3 5.21 19.23 17.58
CA ILE A 3 5.37 17.82 17.88
C ILE A 3 4.73 17.10 16.69
N ILE A 4 5.55 16.70 15.71
CA ILE A 4 5.16 15.69 14.72
C ILE A 4 5.24 14.36 15.44
N SER A 5 4.17 14.00 16.14
CA SER A 5 3.99 12.63 16.62
C SER A 5 3.86 11.75 15.39
N LEU A 6 4.93 11.02 15.07
CA LEU A 6 4.99 9.94 14.08
C LEU A 6 4.15 8.74 14.56
N GLU A 7 2.88 8.96 14.91
CA GLU A 7 1.95 7.88 15.19
C GLU A 7 1.37 7.43 13.85
N LYS A 8 2.11 6.55 13.16
CA LYS A 8 1.55 5.79 12.04
C LYS A 8 0.37 4.99 12.60
N GLU A 9 -0.84 5.46 12.33
CA GLU A 9 -2.04 4.77 12.77
C GLU A 9 -2.33 3.66 11.77
N ARG A 10 -2.36 2.40 12.23
CA ARG A 10 -2.85 1.30 11.39
C ARG A 10 -4.36 1.46 11.26
N ILE A 11 -4.83 1.59 10.02
CA ILE A 11 -6.26 1.79 9.73
C ILE A 11 -6.90 0.50 9.21
N HIS A 12 -8.20 0.35 9.46
CA HIS A 12 -8.98 -0.72 8.87
C HIS A 12 -9.45 -0.32 7.47
N VAL A 13 -9.25 -1.21 6.50
CA VAL A 13 -9.62 -0.99 5.10
C VAL A 13 -10.59 -2.08 4.65
N ASP A 14 -11.70 -1.67 4.07
CA ASP A 14 -12.60 -2.57 3.37
C ASP A 14 -12.10 -2.82 1.93
N TYR A 15 -11.45 -3.96 1.72
CA TYR A 15 -10.93 -4.38 0.42
C TYR A 15 -12.00 -4.95 -0.53
N THR A 16 -13.26 -5.02 -0.09
CA THR A 16 -14.37 -5.51 -0.89
C THR A 16 -15.07 -4.41 -1.69
N MET A 17 -14.70 -3.14 -1.47
CA MET A 17 -15.26 -2.00 -2.18
C MET A 17 -15.07 -2.09 -3.71
N ASP A 18 -16.02 -1.51 -4.44
CA ASP A 18 -15.90 -1.31 -5.87
C ASP A 18 -14.69 -0.40 -6.18
N GLY A 19 -13.93 -0.78 -7.21
CA GLY A 19 -12.72 -0.05 -7.60
C GLY A 19 -11.43 -0.45 -6.86
N THR A 20 -11.48 -1.35 -5.89
CA THR A 20 -10.27 -1.97 -5.31
C THR A 20 -9.58 -2.85 -6.37
N PRO A 21 -8.28 -2.65 -6.67
CA PRO A 21 -7.54 -3.51 -7.59
C PRO A 21 -7.54 -4.97 -7.14
N ASP A 22 -7.60 -5.92 -8.08
CA ASP A 22 -7.65 -7.35 -7.76
C ASP A 22 -6.45 -7.82 -6.94
N SER A 23 -5.25 -7.29 -7.21
CA SER A 23 -4.05 -7.62 -6.44
C SER A 23 -4.18 -7.16 -4.98
N VAL A 24 -4.62 -5.92 -4.76
CA VAL A 24 -4.87 -5.35 -3.42
C VAL A 24 -5.94 -6.17 -2.69
N ARG A 25 -7.02 -6.56 -3.37
CA ARG A 25 -8.08 -7.40 -2.77
C ARG A 25 -7.58 -8.79 -2.38
N ASN A 26 -6.71 -9.37 -3.18
CA ASN A 26 -6.16 -10.70 -2.93
C ASN A 26 -5.15 -10.71 -1.77
N PHE A 27 -4.30 -9.68 -1.66
CA PHE A 27 -3.23 -9.65 -0.68
C PHE A 27 -3.56 -8.87 0.59
N GLN A 28 -4.55 -7.98 0.54
CA GLN A 28 -5.03 -7.16 1.68
C GLN A 28 -3.86 -6.56 2.50
N PRO A 29 -3.04 -5.68 1.89
CA PRO A 29 -1.86 -5.14 2.55
C PRO A 29 -2.21 -4.39 3.84
N ASP A 30 -1.23 -4.22 4.72
CA ASP A 30 -1.40 -3.38 5.89
C ASP A 30 -1.51 -1.92 5.47
N ALA A 31 -2.54 -1.24 5.99
CA ALA A 31 -2.79 0.15 5.70
C ALA A 31 -2.44 1.03 6.90
N TYR A 32 -1.71 2.12 6.63
CA TYR A 32 -1.32 3.10 7.63
C TYR A 32 -1.68 4.51 7.16
N LEU A 33 -2.05 5.36 8.10
CA LEU A 33 -2.19 6.80 7.91
C LEU A 33 -1.06 7.51 8.67
N ASP A 34 -0.31 8.34 7.96
CA ASP A 34 0.75 9.19 8.54
C ASP A 34 0.55 10.62 8.01
N GLY A 35 0.07 11.51 8.88
CA GLY A 35 -0.37 12.85 8.48
C GLY A 35 -1.56 12.80 7.52
N ASP A 36 -1.38 13.32 6.31
CA ASP A 36 -2.37 13.36 5.24
C ASP A 36 -2.14 12.29 4.16
N GLN A 37 -1.26 11.31 4.45
CA GLN A 37 -0.83 10.32 3.47
C GLN A 37 -1.16 8.90 3.92
N TYR A 38 -1.75 8.15 3.01
CA TYR A 38 -2.06 6.73 3.15
C TYR A 38 -0.90 5.89 2.62
N TYR A 39 -0.62 4.79 3.30
CA TYR A 39 0.42 3.82 2.95
C TYR A 39 -0.19 2.43 2.95
N LEU A 40 0.06 1.65 1.89
CA LEU A 40 -0.22 0.22 1.82
C LEU A 40 1.11 -0.53 1.77
N ILE A 41 1.26 -1.52 2.63
CA ILE A 41 2.51 -2.26 2.83
C ILE A 41 2.21 -3.76 2.87
N LEU A 42 2.93 -4.53 2.08
CA LEU A 42 2.97 -5.99 2.19
C LEU A 42 4.42 -6.45 2.24
N GLY A 43 4.79 -7.21 3.27
CA GLY A 43 6.16 -7.70 3.50
C GLY A 43 7.01 -6.78 4.38
N ASP A 44 8.05 -7.36 4.98
CA ASP A 44 8.88 -6.74 6.01
C ASP A 44 10.27 -6.26 5.53
N ASN A 45 10.70 -6.61 4.30
CA ASN A 45 12.00 -6.23 3.76
C ASN A 45 11.88 -5.56 2.38
N ASP A 46 12.75 -4.58 2.08
CA ASP A 46 12.70 -3.77 0.85
C ASP A 46 12.78 -4.60 -0.44
N GLU A 47 13.50 -5.72 -0.42
CA GLU A 47 13.70 -6.59 -1.59
C GLU A 47 12.42 -7.33 -2.00
N GLU A 48 11.59 -7.74 -1.03
CA GLU A 48 10.38 -8.53 -1.27
C GLU A 48 9.08 -7.72 -1.05
N GLY A 49 9.17 -6.59 -0.35
CA GLY A 49 8.04 -5.78 0.05
C GLY A 49 7.38 -5.05 -1.12
N VAL A 50 6.06 -4.90 -1.08
CA VAL A 50 5.30 -4.08 -2.02
C VAL A 50 4.73 -2.89 -1.26
N PHE A 51 5.00 -1.70 -1.77
CA PHE A 51 4.66 -0.44 -1.14
C PHE A 51 3.85 0.42 -2.11
N GLY A 52 2.81 1.07 -1.60
CA GLY A 52 2.05 2.08 -2.31
C GLY A 52 1.66 3.21 -1.38
N CYS A 53 1.56 4.43 -1.89
CA CYS A 53 1.16 5.58 -1.11
C CYS A 53 0.34 6.60 -1.92
N GLY A 54 -0.41 7.45 -1.23
CA GLY A 54 -1.26 8.46 -1.86
C GLY A 54 -1.95 9.35 -0.83
N HIS A 55 -2.53 10.47 -1.27
CA HIS A 55 -3.31 11.37 -0.40
C HIS A 55 -4.72 10.84 -0.16
N THR A 56 -5.16 9.89 -0.98
CA THR A 56 -6.35 9.08 -0.73
C THR A 56 -6.00 7.60 -0.64
N LEU A 57 -6.85 6.84 0.05
CA LEU A 57 -6.72 5.39 0.11
C LEU A 57 -6.74 4.75 -1.28
N GLN A 58 -7.57 5.27 -2.20
CA GLN A 58 -7.66 4.77 -3.57
C GLN A 58 -6.35 4.98 -4.35
N GLU A 59 -5.72 6.15 -4.23
CA GLU A 59 -4.41 6.41 -4.84
C GLU A 59 -3.35 5.45 -4.30
N ALA A 60 -3.34 5.25 -2.98
CA ALA A 60 -2.38 4.34 -2.35
C ALA A 60 -2.59 2.87 -2.80
N MET A 61 -3.84 2.44 -3.02
CA MET A 61 -4.17 1.15 -3.64
C MET A 61 -3.68 1.03 -5.08
N GLN A 62 -3.83 2.08 -5.89
CA GLN A 62 -3.38 2.09 -7.29
C GLN A 62 -1.86 2.03 -7.39
N GLU A 63 -1.15 2.81 -6.59
CA GLU A 63 0.32 2.77 -6.56
C GLU A 63 0.83 1.42 -6.04
N TRP A 64 0.17 0.82 -5.05
CA TRP A 64 0.52 -0.52 -4.56
C TRP A 64 0.34 -1.59 -5.66
N ASP A 65 -0.79 -1.59 -6.37
CA ASP A 65 -1.06 -2.53 -7.46
C ASP A 65 -0.03 -2.38 -8.60
N LYS A 66 0.33 -1.15 -8.94
CA LYS A 66 1.38 -0.85 -9.92
C LYS A 66 2.74 -1.40 -9.46
N ALA A 67 3.13 -1.18 -8.20
CA ALA A 67 4.36 -1.73 -7.65
C ALA A 67 4.37 -3.27 -7.68
N TYR A 68 3.25 -3.91 -7.33
CA TYR A 68 3.08 -5.36 -7.41
C TYR A 68 3.27 -5.89 -8.85
N ARG A 69 2.62 -5.27 -9.84
CA ARG A 69 2.73 -5.66 -11.25
C ARG A 69 4.14 -5.47 -11.81
N GLN A 70 4.84 -4.42 -11.38
CA GLN A 70 6.23 -4.18 -11.77
C GLN A 70 7.16 -5.25 -11.22
N LYS A 71 7.04 -5.59 -9.93
CA LYS A 71 7.81 -6.70 -9.34
C LYS A 71 7.54 -8.01 -10.04
N ARG A 72 6.28 -8.36 -10.29
CA ARG A 72 5.91 -9.61 -11.00
C ARG A 72 6.49 -9.68 -12.41
N SER A 73 6.52 -8.56 -13.13
CA SER A 73 7.12 -8.48 -14.47
C SER A 73 8.65 -8.65 -14.43
N HIS A 74 9.30 -8.17 -13.36
CA HIS A 74 10.74 -8.35 -13.16
C HIS A 74 11.10 -9.80 -12.79
N SER A 75 10.27 -10.46 -11.99
CA SER A 75 10.47 -11.87 -11.59
C SER A 75 10.24 -12.88 -12.72
N ALA A 76 9.52 -12.50 -13.78
CA ALA A 76 9.22 -13.38 -14.93
C ALA A 76 10.31 -13.41 -16.01
N SER A 77 11.45 -12.74 -15.80
CA SER A 77 12.53 -12.59 -16.79
C SER A 77 13.75 -13.51 -16.57
N ILE A 78 13.57 -14.67 -15.91
CA ILE A 78 14.65 -15.68 -15.72
C ILE A 78 14.29 -17.00 -16.39
#